data_AF-A0A818SQX0-F1
#
_entry.id   AF-A0A818SQX0-F1
#
_cell.length_a   1.000
_cell.length_b   1.000
_cell.length_c   1.000
_cell.angle_alpha   90.00
_cell.angle_beta   90.00
_cell.angle_gamma   90.00
#
_symmetry.space_group_name_H-M   'P 1'
#
loop_
_entity.id
_entity.type
_entity.pdbx_description
1 polymer ?
#
loop_
_entity_poly.entity_id
_entity_poly.type
_entity_poly.pdbx_seq_one_letter_code
_entity_poly.pdbx_strand_id
1 'polypeptide(L)'
;MLSLLRKIPITIQGDINTTIQVPPFDTILMIKENIAEQSGNAKQPGDAKQPDNAKPLDRYNYNISFGGVLLEDDKTLKHYEIGKNSVLTLEITPKVISAQ
;
A
#
# COMPACT_ATOMS: atom_id res chain seq x y z
N MET A 1 22.96 5.57 -10.08
CA MET A 1 22.02 6.40 -10.88
C MET A 1 20.62 6.19 -10.31
N LEU A 2 20.13 7.10 -9.49
CA LEU A 2 18.73 7.09 -9.02
C LEU A 2 17.87 7.55 -10.19
N SER A 3 17.06 6.64 -10.73
CA SER A 3 16.24 6.88 -11.90
C SER A 3 15.28 8.06 -11.63
N LEU A 4 15.38 9.11 -12.44
CA LEU A 4 14.47 10.26 -12.45
C LEU A 4 13.11 9.86 -13.08
N LEU A 5 12.57 8.72 -12.69
CA LEU A 5 11.25 8.27 -13.12
C LEU A 5 10.22 9.25 -12.57
N ARG A 6 9.51 9.92 -13.47
CA ARG A 6 8.43 10.83 -13.09
C ARG A 6 7.41 10.06 -12.26
N LYS A 7 7.27 10.45 -11.00
CA LYS A 7 6.22 9.94 -10.13
C LYS A 7 4.87 10.32 -10.70
N ILE A 8 3.91 9.40 -10.62
CA ILE A 8 2.53 9.62 -11.01
C ILE A 8 1.66 9.64 -9.74
N PRO A 9 0.64 10.52 -9.68
CA PRO A 9 -0.35 10.47 -8.63
C PRO A 9 -1.25 9.26 -8.84
N ILE A 10 -1.46 8.49 -7.78
CA ILE A 10 -2.43 7.39 -7.72
C ILE A 10 -3.30 7.60 -6.49
N THR A 11 -4.61 7.46 -6.66
CA THR A 11 -5.56 7.56 -5.56
C THR A 11 -5.79 6.18 -4.96
N ILE A 12 -5.70 6.08 -3.64
CA ILE A 12 -6.06 4.91 -2.85
C ILE A 12 -7.41 5.19 -2.21
N GLN A 13 -8.34 4.26 -2.33
CA GLN A 13 -9.66 4.31 -1.70
C GLN A 13 -9.95 3.03 -0.93
N GLY A 14 -10.75 3.10 0.15
CA GLY A 14 -11.12 1.94 0.97
C GLY A 14 -10.92 2.26 2.44
N ASP A 15 -10.17 1.41 3.15
CA ASP A 15 -9.86 1.63 4.57
C ASP A 15 -9.10 2.95 4.83
N ILE A 16 -8.34 3.41 3.84
CA ILE A 16 -7.80 4.77 3.81
C ILE A 16 -8.15 5.42 2.47
N ASN A 17 -8.31 6.74 2.49
CA ASN A 17 -8.50 7.55 1.29
C ASN A 17 -7.35 8.56 1.19
N THR A 18 -6.45 8.37 0.22
CA THR A 18 -5.28 9.24 0.03
C THR A 18 -4.84 9.26 -1.42
N THR A 19 -3.95 10.18 -1.78
CA THR A 19 -3.25 10.19 -3.07
C THR A 19 -1.74 10.11 -2.83
N ILE A 20 -1.09 9.12 -3.43
CA ILE A 20 0.34 8.87 -3.30
C ILE A 20 1.06 9.17 -4.61
N GLN A 21 2.32 9.61 -4.50
CA GLN A 21 3.19 9.89 -5.65
C GLN A 21 4.18 8.74 -5.81
N VAL A 22 4.03 7.96 -6.89
CA VAL A 22 4.78 6.71 -7.06
C VAL A 22 5.34 6.57 -8.48
N PRO A 23 6.58 6.10 -8.66
CA PRO A 23 7.09 5.69 -9.96
C PRO A 23 6.25 4.55 -10.56
N PRO A 24 5.97 4.55 -11.88
CA PRO A 24 5.16 3.50 -12.52
C PRO A 24 5.83 2.12 -12.56
N PHE A 25 7.11 2.04 -12.21
CA PHE A 25 7.88 0.79 -12.17
C PHE A 25 8.07 0.26 -10.76
N ASP A 26 7.54 0.94 -9.74
CA ASP A 26 7.51 0.38 -8.39
C ASP A 26 6.64 -0.87 -8.38
N THR A 27 7.07 -1.86 -7.59
CA THR A 27 6.27 -3.06 -7.37
C THR A 27 5.14 -2.78 -6.41
N ILE A 28 4.08 -3.58 -6.46
CA ILE A 28 2.95 -3.46 -5.56
C ILE A 28 3.38 -3.58 -4.09
N LEU A 29 4.40 -4.39 -3.78
CA LEU A 29 4.99 -4.42 -2.44
C LEU A 29 5.52 -3.04 -1.99
N MET A 30 6.28 -2.36 -2.85
CA MET A 30 6.79 -1.01 -2.55
C MET A 30 5.66 0.01 -2.39
N ILE A 31 4.57 -0.14 -3.16
CA ILE A 31 3.38 0.69 -3.01
C ILE A 31 2.70 0.46 -1.65
N LYS A 32 2.56 -0.80 -1.23
CA LYS A 32 2.03 -1.17 0.10
C LYS A 32 2.91 -0.62 1.23
N GLU A 33 4.23 -0.68 1.10
CA GLU A 33 5.17 -0.08 2.05
C GLU A 33 4.97 1.44 2.17
N ASN A 34 4.86 2.15 1.04
CA ASN A 34 4.62 3.59 1.03
C ASN A 34 3.27 3.96 1.68
N ILE A 35 2.22 3.19 1.39
CA ILE A 35 0.90 3.33 2.04
C ILE A 35 1.00 3.06 3.54
N ALA A 36 1.72 2.01 3.95
CA ALA A 36 1.93 1.66 5.34
C ALA A 36 2.69 2.76 6.10
N GLU A 37 3.70 3.38 5.48
CA GLU A 37 4.43 4.52 6.06
C GLU A 37 3.55 5.77 6.21
N GLN A 38 2.71 6.07 5.21
CA GLN A 38 1.78 7.20 5.29
C GLN A 38 0.65 6.96 6.29
N SER A 39 0.14 5.73 6.39
CA SER A 39 -0.90 5.35 7.35
C SER A 39 -0.36 5.13 8.77
N GLY A 40 0.87 4.68 8.96
CA GLY A 40 1.51 4.56 10.28
C GLY A 40 1.64 5.90 11.02
N ASN A 41 1.66 7.02 10.29
CA ASN A 41 1.58 8.37 10.86
C ASN A 41 0.13 8.80 11.17
N ALA A 42 -0.87 8.18 10.56
CA ALA A 42 -2.30 8.41 10.79
C ALA A 42 -2.84 7.32 11.72
N LYS A 43 -2.77 7.54 13.03
CA LYS A 43 -3.28 6.63 14.08
C LYS A 43 -4.59 5.95 13.66
N GLN A 44 -4.56 4.65 13.36
CA GLN A 44 -5.80 3.90 13.14
C GLN A 44 -6.61 3.88 14.45
N PRO A 45 -7.92 4.18 14.40
CA PRO A 45 -8.76 4.14 15.58
C PRO A 45 -9.15 2.67 15.86
N GLY A 46 -8.51 2.02 16.84
CA GLY A 46 -8.97 0.70 17.27
C GLY A 46 -8.04 -0.15 18.10
N ASP A 47 -6.82 -0.44 17.64
CA ASP A 47 -6.07 -1.57 18.20
C ASP A 47 -4.64 -1.25 18.65
N ALA A 48 -4.35 -1.76 19.86
CA ALA A 48 -3.07 -2.01 20.52
C ALA A 48 -1.88 -1.07 20.20
N LYS A 49 -1.40 -0.41 21.27
CA LYS A 49 -0.09 0.27 21.34
C LYS A 49 0.92 -0.42 20.42
N GLN A 50 1.34 0.31 19.39
CA GLN A 50 2.42 -0.09 18.50
C GLN A 50 3.60 -0.55 19.35
N PRO A 51 4.04 -1.84 19.24
CA PRO A 51 5.37 -2.19 19.69
C PRO A 51 6.32 -1.23 18.97
N ASP A 52 7.15 -0.58 19.75
CA ASP A 52 8.15 0.42 19.41
C ASP A 52 8.99 0.06 18.16
N ASN A 53 9.04 -1.23 17.77
CA ASN A 53 9.91 -1.75 16.72
C ASN A 53 9.20 -2.49 15.56
N ALA A 54 7.87 -2.70 15.58
CA ALA A 54 7.19 -3.50 14.54
C ALA A 54 6.72 -2.65 13.35
N LYS A 55 7.01 -3.06 12.10
CA LYS A 55 6.52 -2.36 10.91
C LYS A 55 4.99 -2.60 10.76
N PRO A 56 4.22 -1.63 10.23
CA PRO A 56 2.77 -1.81 10.06
C PRO A 56 2.40 -3.04 9.21
N LEU A 57 3.22 -3.37 8.20
CA LEU A 57 3.04 -4.57 7.36
C LEU A 57 3.20 -5.89 8.13
N ASP A 58 3.82 -5.93 9.30
CA ASP A 58 3.99 -7.17 10.07
C ASP A 58 2.69 -7.57 10.78
N ARG A 59 1.81 -6.60 11.04
CA ARG A 59 0.55 -6.79 11.76
C ARG A 59 -0.69 -6.79 10.88
N TYR A 60 -0.59 -6.28 9.67
CA TYR A 60 -1.72 -6.17 8.75
C TYR A 60 -1.36 -6.68 7.36
N ASN A 61 -2.31 -7.31 6.69
CA ASN A 61 -2.26 -7.53 5.26
C ASN A 61 -2.89 -6.32 4.57
N TYR A 62 -2.16 -5.75 3.63
CA TYR A 62 -2.67 -4.70 2.74
C TYR A 62 -2.95 -5.38 1.41
N ASN A 63 -4.22 -5.48 1.03
CA ASN A 63 -4.66 -6.01 -0.25
C ASN A 63 -5.04 -4.84 -1.14
N ILE A 64 -4.40 -4.74 -2.29
CA ILE A 64 -4.68 -3.68 -3.26
C ILE A 64 -5.30 -4.34 -4.48
N SER A 65 -6.41 -3.79 -4.98
CA SER A 65 -7.04 -4.22 -6.22
C SER A 65 -7.25 -3.07 -7.20
N PHE A 66 -7.27 -3.40 -8.49
CA PHE A 66 -7.56 -2.48 -9.59
C PHE A 66 -8.54 -3.13 -10.55
N GLY A 67 -9.67 -2.48 -10.83
CA GLY A 67 -10.69 -3.04 -11.74
C GLY A 67 -11.22 -4.41 -11.30
N GLY A 68 -11.22 -4.70 -10.00
CA GLY A 68 -11.63 -6.00 -9.44
C GLY A 68 -10.54 -7.08 -9.44
N VAL A 69 -9.32 -6.79 -9.91
CA VAL A 69 -8.19 -7.71 -9.89
C VAL A 69 -7.30 -7.43 -8.68
N LEU A 70 -7.04 -8.45 -7.85
CA LEU A 70 -6.08 -8.36 -6.75
C LEU A 70 -4.65 -8.28 -7.32
N LEU A 71 -3.89 -7.29 -6.87
CA LEU A 71 -2.56 -7.02 -7.39
C LEU A 71 -1.48 -7.82 -6.64
N GLU A 72 -0.58 -8.44 -7.40
CA GLU A 72 0.51 -9.27 -6.89
C GLU A 72 1.73 -8.42 -6.49
N ASP A 73 2.35 -8.76 -5.37
CA ASP A 73 3.43 -7.99 -4.74
C ASP A 73 4.68 -7.79 -5.61
N ASP A 74 4.97 -8.75 -6.50
CA ASP A 74 6.13 -8.74 -7.39
C ASP A 74 5.88 -7.98 -8.71
N LYS A 75 4.62 -7.70 -9.05
CA LYS A 75 4.24 -6.98 -10.26
C LYS A 75 4.36 -5.48 -10.05
N THR A 76 4.53 -4.76 -11.16
CA THR A 76 4.65 -3.29 -11.16
C THR A 76 3.32 -2.64 -11.53
N LEU A 77 3.16 -1.35 -11.24
CA LEU A 77 1.99 -0.59 -11.70
C LEU A 77 1.85 -0.66 -13.24
N LYS A 78 2.98 -0.58 -13.96
CA LYS A 78 3.01 -0.70 -15.42
C LYS A 78 2.52 -2.07 -15.92
N HIS A 79 2.75 -3.15 -15.18
CA HIS A 79 2.26 -4.48 -15.57
C HIS A 79 0.74 -4.52 -15.69
N TYR A 80 0.04 -3.81 -14.80
CA TYR A 80 -1.41 -3.68 -14.79
C TYR A 80 -1.93 -2.46 -15.57
N GLU A 81 -1.05 -1.81 -16.34
CA GLU A 81 -1.36 -0.57 -17.07
C GLU A 81 -1.92 0.56 -16.18
N ILE A 82 -1.57 0.54 -14.88
CA ILE A 82 -2.00 1.55 -13.92
C ILE A 82 -1.24 2.84 -14.18
N GLY A 83 -2.00 3.90 -14.43
CA GLY A 83 -1.48 5.18 -14.87
C GLY A 83 -1.79 6.32 -13.90
N LYS A 84 -1.50 7.53 -14.37
CA LYS A 84 -1.81 8.76 -13.64
C LYS A 84 -3.31 8.85 -13.35
N ASN A 85 -3.64 9.22 -12.11
CA ASN A 85 -5.02 9.39 -11.60
C ASN A 85 -5.85 8.10 -11.57
N SER A 86 -5.22 6.92 -11.71
CA SER A 86 -5.89 5.66 -11.44
C SER A 86 -6.32 5.58 -9.97
N VAL A 87 -7.42 4.88 -9.73
CA VAL A 87 -7.95 4.63 -8.39
C VAL A 87 -7.73 3.16 -8.07
N LEU A 88 -7.04 2.89 -6.96
CA LEU A 88 -6.82 1.56 -6.43
C LEU A 88 -7.68 1.38 -5.17
N THR A 89 -8.27 0.20 -5.01
CA THR A 89 -9.00 -0.15 -3.80
C THR A 89 -8.05 -0.82 -2.81
N LEU A 90 -8.03 -0.35 -1.57
CA LEU A 90 -7.26 -0.90 -0.47
C LEU A 90 -8.18 -1.55 0.56
N GLU A 91 -7.83 -2.78 0.94
CA GLU A 91 -8.39 -3.49 2.09
C GLU A 91 -7.26 -3.84 3.07
N ILE A 92 -7.41 -3.45 4.33
CA ILE A 92 -6.49 -3.71 5.43
C ILE A 92 -7.14 -4.74 6.35
N THR A 93 -6.48 -5.90 6.51
CA THR A 93 -6.95 -6.95 7.41
C THR A 93 -5.91 -7.26 8.47
N PRO A 94 -6.28 -7.50 9.75
CA PRO A 94 -5.33 -7.97 10.75
C PRO A 94 -4.68 -9.28 10.31
N LYS A 95 -3.34 -9.34 10.37
CA LYS A 95 -2.63 -10.62 10.28
C LYS A 95 -2.96 -11.38 11.55
N VAL A 96 -3.54 -12.57 11.41
CA VAL A 96 -3.68 -13.50 12.53
C VAL A 96 -2.28 -13.97 12.90
N ILE A 97 -1.66 -13.27 13.85
CA ILE A 97 -0.42 -13.70 14.47
C ILE A 97 -0.84 -14.75 15.51
N SER A 98 -0.96 -16.00 15.10
CA SER A 98 -1.13 -17.08 16.06
C SER A 98 0.11 -17.09 16.95
N ALA A 99 -0.05 -16.67 18.21
CA ALA A 99 0.95 -16.93 19.23
C ALA A 99 1.09 -18.46 19.34
N GLN A 100 2.24 -18.97 18.87
CA GLN A 100 2.68 -20.33 19.18
C GLN A 100 3.35 -20.34 20.55
#